data_AF-A0A8C3I0V1-F1
#
_entry.id   AF-A0A8C3I0V1-F1
#
_cell.length_a   1.000
_cell.length_b   1.000
_cell.length_c   1.000
_cell.angle_alpha   90.00
_cell.angle_beta   90.00
_cell.angle_gamma   90.00
#
_symmetry.space_group_name_H-M   'P 1'
#
loop_
_entity.id
_entity.type
_entity.pdbx_description
1 polymer ?
#
loop_
_entity_poly.entity_id
_entity_poly.type
_entity_poly.pdbx_seq_one_letter_code
_entity_poly.pdbx_strand_id
1 'polypeptide(L)'
;MSFAELLDHVGGVGRFQIIYAILLAIPVFMTASHNLLQNFTAATSEHHCHVHININNTPYTNLTGKLAAKDLLRVSVPMDSNQQPEKCHRFVTTQWQLLDSSATVINLTELETEPCADGWVYDKSIFTSTIITEWDLVCDSRQLKQMAQSIYMVGILVGGIIFGDLSDRFGRRSPLIWCYLQMAVTGTCTAFSPSFTAYCIFRFLIGMACSGIMMNGVSLSVEWTPARTRAIVVTMYGYCYTIGQCILAGVAYAIPNWRWLQLVVSFSPLSFLIHSPSILLFSLDKAETMI
;
A
#
# COMPACT_ATOMS: atom_id res chain seq x y z
N MET A 1 6.41 -14.03 44.31
CA MET A 1 7.23 -14.34 43.12
C MET A 1 6.60 -13.65 41.94
N SER A 2 7.37 -12.85 41.22
CA SER A 2 6.89 -12.27 39.95
C SER A 2 6.86 -13.36 38.87
N PHE A 3 5.97 -13.23 37.87
CA PHE A 3 5.91 -14.18 36.74
C PHE A 3 7.27 -14.37 36.06
N ALA A 4 8.10 -13.32 36.03
CA ALA A 4 9.45 -13.37 35.49
C ALA A 4 10.39 -14.27 36.31
N GLU A 5 10.26 -14.31 37.64
CA GLU A 5 11.06 -15.20 38.50
C GLU A 5 10.65 -16.66 38.34
N LEU A 6 9.35 -16.92 38.17
CA LEU A 6 8.82 -18.25 37.85
C LEU A 6 9.38 -18.78 36.52
N LEU A 7 9.38 -17.93 35.48
CA LEU A 7 9.94 -18.26 34.17
C LEU A 7 11.44 -18.58 34.22
N ASP A 8 12.19 -17.84 35.04
CA ASP A 8 13.63 -18.08 35.22
C ASP A 8 13.87 -19.38 35.99
N HIS A 9 12.97 -19.73 36.94
CA HIS A 9 13.04 -20.97 37.73
C HIS A 9 12.65 -22.23 36.95
N VAL A 10 11.71 -22.15 36.01
CA VAL A 10 11.23 -23.28 35.20
C VAL A 10 12.21 -23.65 34.06
N GLY A 11 13.22 -22.83 33.81
CA GLY A 11 14.36 -23.17 32.95
C GLY A 11 14.51 -22.29 31.72
N GLY A 12 14.86 -21.02 31.94
CA GLY A 12 15.46 -20.14 30.92
C GLY A 12 14.71 -20.08 29.59
N VAL A 13 15.45 -20.02 28.46
CA VAL A 13 14.90 -19.96 27.09
C VAL A 13 14.69 -21.37 26.54
N GLY A 14 13.57 -21.99 26.88
CA GLY A 14 13.21 -23.33 26.37
C GLY A 14 12.80 -23.32 24.89
N ARG A 15 12.84 -24.50 24.24
CA ARG A 15 12.37 -24.68 22.84
C ARG A 15 10.96 -24.15 22.61
N PHE A 16 10.11 -24.22 23.63
CA PHE A 16 8.73 -23.73 23.57
C PHE A 16 8.65 -22.21 23.42
N GLN A 17 9.42 -21.44 24.20
CA GLN A 17 9.44 -19.97 24.07
C GLN A 17 10.01 -19.53 22.72
N ILE A 18 11.01 -20.26 22.19
CA ILE A 18 11.55 -20.00 20.85
C ILE A 18 10.47 -20.24 19.78
N ILE A 19 9.77 -21.39 19.84
CA ILE A 19 8.68 -21.70 18.90
C ILE A 19 7.56 -20.66 19.01
N TYR A 20 7.17 -20.27 20.21
CA TYR A 20 6.13 -19.26 20.44
C TYR A 20 6.54 -17.88 19.92
N ALA A 21 7.78 -17.45 20.16
CA ALA A 21 8.31 -16.18 19.65
C ALA A 21 8.40 -16.16 18.12
N ILE A 22 8.87 -17.25 17.49
CA ILE A 22 8.87 -17.39 16.03
C ILE A 22 7.45 -17.30 15.48
N LEU A 23 6.52 -17.99 16.12
CA LEU A 23 5.16 -18.08 15.65
C LEU A 23 4.38 -16.76 15.81
N LEU A 24 4.72 -15.94 16.81
CA LEU A 24 4.27 -14.55 16.93
C LEU A 24 4.95 -13.60 15.93
N ALA A 25 6.14 -13.94 15.43
CA ALA A 25 6.87 -13.13 14.44
C ALA A 25 6.35 -13.33 13.00
N ILE A 26 5.78 -14.50 12.67
CA ILE A 26 5.25 -14.82 11.33
C ILE A 26 4.17 -13.83 10.85
N PRO A 27 3.16 -13.45 11.65
CA PRO A 27 2.13 -12.50 11.20
C PRO A 27 2.68 -11.09 11.05
N VAL A 28 3.65 -10.74 11.88
CA VAL A 28 4.27 -9.41 11.95
C VAL A 28 5.07 -9.15 10.68
N PHE A 29 5.72 -10.19 10.17
CA PHE A 29 6.36 -10.22 8.87
C PHE A 29 5.46 -9.65 7.75
N MET A 30 4.20 -10.10 7.69
CA MET A 30 3.27 -9.68 6.63
C MET A 30 2.43 -8.45 6.99
N THR A 31 2.26 -8.17 8.28
CA THR A 31 1.59 -6.95 8.76
C THR A 31 2.43 -5.71 8.43
N ALA A 32 3.77 -5.83 8.51
CA ALA A 32 4.73 -4.79 8.13
C ALA A 32 4.56 -4.29 6.70
N SER A 33 4.13 -5.19 5.82
CA SER A 33 3.91 -4.92 4.41
C SER A 33 2.80 -3.89 4.18
N HIS A 34 1.79 -3.82 5.05
CA HIS A 34 0.69 -2.88 4.87
C HIS A 34 1.13 -1.41 4.93
N ASN A 35 2.19 -1.07 5.66
CA ASN A 35 2.65 0.33 5.74
C ASN A 35 3.25 0.82 4.41
N LEU A 36 4.11 0.00 3.78
CA LEU A 36 4.74 0.34 2.49
C LEU A 36 3.90 -0.03 1.26
N LEU A 37 2.83 -0.80 1.43
CA LEU A 37 1.95 -1.24 0.34
C LEU A 37 1.42 -0.06 -0.50
N GLN A 38 1.23 1.10 0.11
CA GLN A 38 0.79 2.31 -0.61
C GLN A 38 1.81 2.80 -1.63
N ASN A 39 3.11 2.57 -1.42
CA ASN A 39 4.14 3.00 -2.38
C ASN A 39 4.01 2.28 -3.71
N PHE A 40 3.64 1.00 -3.68
CA PHE A 40 3.45 0.17 -4.87
C PHE A 40 2.04 0.31 -5.45
N THR A 41 1.01 0.29 -4.60
CA THR A 41 -0.38 0.40 -5.05
C THR A 41 -0.74 1.80 -5.55
N ALA A 42 -0.02 2.84 -5.12
CA ALA A 42 -0.14 4.22 -5.58
C ALA A 42 1.08 4.68 -6.39
N ALA A 43 1.74 3.77 -7.11
CA ALA A 43 2.76 4.16 -8.07
C ALA A 43 2.11 4.95 -9.23
N THR A 44 2.73 6.08 -9.58
CA THR A 44 2.35 6.86 -10.76
C THR A 44 3.07 6.26 -11.96
N SER A 45 2.35 5.60 -12.86
CA SER A 45 2.90 5.22 -14.17
C SER A 45 3.09 6.46 -15.05
N GLU A 46 3.92 6.34 -16.08
CA GLU A 46 3.97 7.36 -17.12
C GLU A 46 2.60 7.48 -17.79
N HIS A 47 2.17 8.72 -18.01
CA HIS A 47 0.85 9.02 -18.54
C HIS A 47 0.89 10.27 -19.39
N HIS A 48 -0.06 10.34 -20.31
CA HIS A 48 -0.34 11.50 -21.14
C HIS A 48 -1.84 11.70 -21.23
N CYS A 49 -2.25 12.87 -21.67
CA CYS A 49 -3.66 13.19 -21.79
C CYS A 49 -4.33 12.37 -22.89
N HIS A 50 -5.56 11.94 -22.66
CA HIS A 50 -6.35 11.30 -23.69
C HIS A 50 -6.74 12.34 -24.74
N VAL A 51 -6.54 12.01 -26.01
CA VAL A 51 -6.74 12.94 -27.13
C VAL A 51 -7.74 12.35 -28.10
N HIS A 52 -8.87 13.03 -28.28
CA HIS A 52 -9.82 12.76 -29.35
C HIS A 52 -9.61 13.75 -30.49
N ILE A 53 -9.12 13.27 -31.63
CA ILE A 53 -8.98 14.07 -32.83
C ILE A 53 -10.18 13.80 -33.72
N ASN A 54 -11.04 14.80 -33.94
CA ASN A 54 -12.16 14.69 -34.86
C ASN A 54 -11.66 14.89 -36.30
N ILE A 55 -11.52 13.77 -37.02
CA ILE A 55 -10.81 13.68 -38.32
C ILE A 55 -11.55 14.42 -39.45
N ASN A 56 -12.87 14.61 -39.32
CA ASN A 56 -13.74 15.03 -40.43
C ASN A 56 -13.57 16.49 -40.89
N ASN A 57 -12.96 17.36 -40.08
CA ASN A 57 -12.80 18.80 -40.40
C ASN A 57 -11.34 19.24 -40.61
N THR A 58 -10.40 18.30 -40.81
CA THR A 58 -8.98 18.66 -40.97
C THR A 58 -8.53 18.63 -42.44
N PRO A 59 -7.68 19.57 -42.88
CA PRO A 59 -7.13 19.59 -44.24
C PRO A 59 -6.16 18.41 -44.51
N TYR A 60 -5.92 17.55 -43.52
CA TYR A 60 -5.02 16.39 -43.56
C TYR A 60 -5.77 15.03 -43.56
N THR A 61 -7.02 15.02 -44.03
CA THR A 61 -7.87 13.82 -44.15
C THR A 61 -7.23 12.67 -44.94
N ASN A 62 -6.28 12.97 -45.84
CA ASN A 62 -5.55 11.97 -46.62
C ASN A 62 -4.29 11.41 -45.92
N LEU A 63 -3.84 12.01 -44.80
CA LEU A 63 -2.59 11.64 -44.11
C LEU A 63 -2.81 10.85 -42.82
N THR A 64 -4.02 10.88 -42.26
CA THR A 64 -4.31 10.39 -40.90
C THR A 64 -4.46 8.87 -40.80
N GLY A 65 -4.78 8.16 -41.90
CA GLY A 65 -4.81 6.69 -41.92
C GLY A 65 -3.42 6.01 -41.83
N LYS A 66 -2.34 6.79 -41.92
CA LYS A 66 -0.94 6.33 -41.82
C LYS A 66 -0.14 7.00 -40.70
N LEU A 67 -0.73 7.91 -39.93
CA LEU A 67 0.01 8.68 -38.93
C LEU A 67 0.29 7.83 -37.70
N ALA A 68 1.55 7.79 -37.27
CA ALA A 68 1.92 7.05 -36.08
C ALA A 68 1.29 7.73 -34.85
N ALA A 69 0.90 6.94 -33.84
CA ALA A 69 0.33 7.47 -32.59
C ALA A 69 1.20 8.56 -31.93
N LYS A 70 2.52 8.49 -32.13
CA LYS A 70 3.51 9.48 -31.66
C LYS A 70 3.36 10.86 -32.31
N ASP A 71 3.02 10.89 -33.59
CA ASP A 71 2.87 12.12 -34.37
C ASP A 71 1.58 12.85 -33.99
N LEU A 72 0.50 12.09 -33.77
CA LEU A 72 -0.76 12.62 -33.24
C LEU A 72 -0.56 13.23 -31.86
N LEU A 73 0.20 12.54 -30.99
CA LEU A 73 0.48 12.98 -29.63
C LEU A 73 1.28 14.30 -29.59
N ARG A 74 2.23 14.47 -30.52
CA ARG A 74 3.05 15.69 -30.67
C ARG A 74 2.25 16.92 -31.09
N VAL A 75 1.16 16.72 -31.83
CA VAL A 75 0.28 17.80 -32.30
C VAL A 75 -0.72 18.24 -31.23
N SER A 76 -1.02 17.36 -30.27
CA SER A 76 -2.05 17.58 -29.24
C SER A 76 -1.52 17.91 -27.85
N VAL A 77 -0.31 17.45 -27.51
CA VAL A 77 0.26 17.61 -26.17
C VAL A 77 1.61 18.34 -26.29
N PRO A 78 1.83 19.41 -25.50
CA PRO A 78 3.12 20.09 -25.45
C PRO A 78 4.24 19.13 -25.02
N MET A 79 5.45 19.40 -25.48
CA MET A 79 6.63 18.63 -25.10
C MET A 79 7.40 19.37 -24.02
N ASP A 80 7.74 18.68 -22.95
CA ASP A 80 8.61 19.18 -21.89
C ASP A 80 10.05 19.33 -22.39
N SER A 81 10.92 19.96 -21.59
CA SER A 81 12.35 20.21 -21.87
C SER A 81 13.13 18.96 -22.29
N ASN A 82 12.66 17.77 -21.90
CA ASN A 82 13.25 16.47 -22.21
C ASN A 82 12.64 15.78 -23.45
N GLN A 83 11.86 16.49 -24.27
CA GLN A 83 11.13 15.94 -25.43
C GLN A 83 10.13 14.83 -25.07
N GLN A 84 9.65 14.81 -23.83
CA GLN A 84 8.57 13.93 -23.39
C GLN A 84 7.25 14.71 -23.40
N PRO A 85 6.12 14.05 -23.68
CA PRO A 85 4.83 14.71 -23.62
C PRO A 85 4.55 15.21 -22.20
N GLU A 86 4.02 16.42 -22.11
CA GLU A 86 3.58 16.99 -20.85
C GLU A 86 2.43 16.14 -20.27
N LYS A 87 2.46 15.98 -18.95
CA LYS A 87 1.63 15.00 -18.24
C LYS A 87 0.23 15.51 -17.88
N CYS A 88 0.09 16.84 -17.77
CA CYS A 88 -1.07 17.47 -17.13
C CYS A 88 -1.83 18.45 -18.01
N HIS A 89 -1.19 18.94 -19.07
CA HIS A 89 -1.75 19.93 -19.96
C HIS A 89 -1.77 19.43 -21.39
N ARG A 90 -2.75 19.89 -22.16
CA ARG A 90 -2.86 19.69 -23.60
C ARG A 90 -3.09 21.01 -24.30
N PHE A 91 -2.85 21.06 -25.61
CA PHE A 91 -3.21 22.25 -26.38
C PHE A 91 -4.73 22.37 -26.53
N VAL A 92 -5.25 23.59 -26.39
CA VAL A 92 -6.67 23.90 -26.63
C VAL A 92 -7.07 23.60 -28.08
N THR A 93 -6.16 23.88 -29.02
CA THR A 93 -6.33 23.57 -30.45
C THR A 93 -5.17 22.72 -30.96
N THR A 94 -5.46 21.69 -31.76
CA THR A 94 -4.45 20.79 -32.34
C THR A 94 -3.50 21.56 -33.25
N GLN A 95 -2.20 21.49 -32.97
CA GLN A 95 -1.17 22.27 -33.64
C GLN A 95 -0.53 21.48 -34.78
N TRP A 96 -1.25 21.31 -35.89
CA TRP A 96 -0.75 20.55 -37.05
C TRP A 96 0.55 21.13 -37.64
N GLN A 97 0.80 22.42 -37.40
CA GLN A 97 2.03 23.12 -37.76
C GLN A 97 3.29 22.49 -37.15
N LEU A 98 3.19 21.81 -36.01
CA LEU A 98 4.31 21.10 -35.36
C LEU A 98 4.81 19.89 -36.17
N LEU A 99 4.01 19.41 -37.14
CA LEU A 99 4.38 18.31 -38.02
C LEU A 99 5.15 18.78 -39.26
N ASP A 100 5.05 20.08 -39.59
CA ASP A 100 5.57 20.64 -40.84
C ASP A 100 6.91 21.35 -40.58
N SER A 101 8.02 20.72 -40.98
CA SER A 101 9.38 21.22 -40.70
C SER A 101 9.73 22.53 -41.43
N SER A 102 8.83 23.06 -42.25
CA SER A 102 9.03 24.24 -43.12
C SER A 102 8.18 25.45 -42.74
N ALA A 103 7.31 25.34 -41.72
CA ALA A 103 6.53 26.47 -41.24
C ALA A 103 7.47 27.47 -40.53
N THR A 104 7.59 28.65 -41.11
CA THR A 104 8.23 29.80 -40.46
C THR A 104 7.55 30.03 -39.11
N VAL A 105 8.35 30.20 -38.07
CA VAL A 105 7.92 30.51 -36.70
C VAL A 105 7.22 31.88 -36.71
N ILE A 106 5.96 31.92 -37.14
CA ILE A 106 5.12 33.10 -37.07
C ILE A 106 4.71 33.21 -35.61
N ASN A 107 5.23 34.26 -34.95
CA ASN A 107 4.91 34.74 -33.59
C ASN A 107 4.15 33.74 -32.73
N LEU A 108 4.88 33.04 -31.86
CA LEU A 108 4.35 32.28 -30.73
C LEU A 108 3.53 33.23 -29.83
N THR A 109 2.30 33.54 -30.21
CA THR A 109 1.24 33.74 -29.22
C THR A 109 1.30 32.50 -28.35
N GLU A 110 1.57 32.67 -27.06
CA GLU A 110 1.68 31.58 -26.08
C GLU A 110 0.67 30.50 -26.42
N LEU A 111 1.17 29.31 -26.77
CA LEU A 111 0.27 28.22 -27.14
C LEU A 111 -0.66 27.98 -25.96
N GLU A 112 -1.94 28.28 -26.16
CA GLU A 112 -2.93 28.14 -25.09
C GLU A 112 -3.05 26.66 -24.73
N THR A 113 -2.74 26.37 -23.48
CA THR A 113 -2.86 25.04 -22.89
C THR A 113 -4.00 24.98 -21.90
N GLU A 114 -4.70 23.86 -21.86
CA GLU A 114 -5.77 23.56 -20.92
C GLU A 114 -5.45 22.29 -20.12
N PRO A 115 -5.99 22.13 -18.89
CA PRO A 115 -5.92 20.87 -18.17
C PRO A 115 -6.66 19.77 -18.93
N CYS A 116 -6.24 18.53 -18.73
CA CYS A 116 -6.75 17.40 -19.51
C CYS A 116 -8.16 16.99 -19.06
N ALA A 117 -9.16 17.41 -19.84
CA ALA A 117 -10.57 17.19 -19.53
C ALA A 117 -11.08 15.79 -19.91
N ASP A 118 -10.50 15.16 -20.94
CA ASP A 118 -11.00 13.90 -21.51
C ASP A 118 -10.35 12.64 -20.90
N GLY A 119 -9.68 12.77 -19.75
CA GLY A 119 -9.00 11.69 -19.04
C GLY A 119 -7.54 11.47 -19.47
N TRP A 120 -6.96 10.36 -19.01
CA TRP A 120 -5.54 10.04 -19.20
C TRP A 120 -5.33 8.65 -19.78
N VAL A 121 -4.24 8.49 -20.52
CA VAL A 121 -3.74 7.21 -21.00
C VAL A 121 -2.46 6.89 -20.24
N TYR A 122 -2.47 5.79 -19.51
CA TYR A 122 -1.35 5.31 -18.71
C TYR A 122 -0.57 4.21 -19.43
N ASP A 123 0.75 4.25 -19.30
CA ASP A 123 1.59 3.12 -19.67
C ASP A 123 1.39 1.97 -18.65
N LYS A 124 1.13 0.77 -19.18
CA LYS A 124 0.85 -0.46 -18.43
C LYS A 124 2.01 -1.45 -18.44
N SER A 125 3.18 -1.03 -18.95
CA SER A 125 4.38 -1.85 -19.06
C SER A 125 4.91 -2.37 -17.71
N ILE A 126 4.90 -1.51 -16.68
CA ILE A 126 5.39 -1.83 -15.33
C ILE A 126 4.25 -2.21 -14.39
N PHE A 127 3.17 -1.40 -14.36
CA PHE A 127 2.01 -1.63 -13.51
C PHE A 127 0.76 -1.79 -14.37
N THR A 128 0.06 -2.90 -14.21
CA THR A 128 -1.17 -3.14 -14.98
C THR A 128 -2.31 -2.23 -14.51
N SER A 129 -2.39 -2.00 -13.20
CA SER A 129 -3.36 -1.12 -12.57
C SER A 129 -2.85 -0.71 -11.20
N THR A 130 -2.97 0.58 -10.89
CA THR A 130 -2.72 1.20 -9.59
C THR A 130 -3.94 2.03 -9.17
N ILE A 131 -4.03 2.40 -7.89
CA ILE A 131 -5.12 3.26 -7.41
C ILE A 131 -5.15 4.61 -8.14
N ILE A 132 -4.00 5.05 -8.67
CA ILE A 132 -3.88 6.29 -9.42
C ILE A 132 -4.46 6.12 -10.82
N THR A 133 -4.13 5.02 -11.51
CA THR A 133 -4.64 4.77 -12.86
C THR A 133 -6.14 4.44 -12.89
N GLU A 134 -6.70 3.98 -11.77
CA GLU A 134 -8.11 3.57 -11.69
C GLU A 134 -9.05 4.72 -11.32
N TRP A 135 -8.58 5.70 -10.56
CA TRP A 135 -9.37 6.86 -10.14
C TRP A 135 -8.81 8.20 -10.65
N ASP A 136 -7.92 8.16 -11.64
CA ASP A 136 -7.30 9.34 -12.27
C ASP A 136 -6.75 10.38 -11.29
N LEU A 137 -6.01 9.89 -10.29
CA LEU A 137 -5.48 10.71 -9.18
C LEU A 137 -4.17 11.40 -9.54
N VAL A 138 -4.17 12.11 -10.67
CA VAL A 138 -2.99 12.73 -11.30
C VAL A 138 -3.14 14.25 -11.32
N CYS A 139 -2.03 14.98 -11.54
CA CYS A 139 -2.00 16.44 -11.67
C CYS A 139 -2.60 17.14 -10.44
N ASP A 140 -3.74 17.81 -10.56
CA ASP A 140 -4.42 18.50 -9.47
C ASP A 140 -4.77 17.55 -8.31
N SER A 141 -5.11 16.30 -8.65
CA SER A 141 -5.49 15.25 -7.72
C SER A 141 -4.30 14.53 -7.08
N ARG A 142 -3.05 14.91 -7.40
CA ARG A 142 -1.83 14.27 -6.87
C ARG A 142 -1.76 14.31 -5.33
N GLN A 143 -2.32 15.35 -4.72
CA GLN A 143 -2.34 15.50 -3.26
C GLN A 143 -3.18 14.43 -2.56
N LEU A 144 -4.19 13.87 -3.24
CA LEU A 144 -5.06 12.82 -2.68
C LEU A 144 -4.26 11.56 -2.32
N LYS A 145 -3.24 11.21 -3.11
CA LYS A 145 -2.30 10.13 -2.75
C LYS A 145 -1.67 10.36 -1.37
N GLN A 146 -1.18 11.57 -1.12
CA GLN A 146 -0.53 11.91 0.15
C GLN A 146 -1.55 11.93 1.29
N MET A 147 -2.75 12.45 1.03
CA MET A 147 -3.85 12.45 1.99
C MET A 147 -4.20 11.03 2.46
N ALA A 148 -4.26 10.03 1.56
CA ALA A 148 -4.52 8.65 1.95
C ALA A 148 -3.44 8.08 2.90
N GLN A 149 -2.17 8.46 2.71
CA GLN A 149 -1.08 8.05 3.62
C GLN A 149 -1.21 8.76 4.97
N SER A 150 -1.56 10.04 4.99
CA SER A 150 -1.81 10.78 6.23
C SER A 150 -2.98 10.17 7.01
N ILE A 151 -4.08 9.83 6.34
CA ILE A 151 -5.24 9.15 6.95
C ILE A 151 -4.82 7.82 7.58
N TYR A 152 -3.98 7.04 6.91
CA TYR A 152 -3.42 5.80 7.47
C TYR A 152 -2.62 6.06 8.76
N MET A 153 -1.78 7.10 8.79
CA MET A 153 -1.00 7.47 9.97
C MET A 153 -1.88 7.97 11.14
N VAL A 154 -2.95 8.73 10.84
CA VAL A 154 -3.95 9.09 11.85
C VAL A 154 -4.62 7.82 12.40
N GLY A 155 -4.92 6.84 11.54
CA GLY A 155 -5.37 5.52 11.94
C GLY A 155 -4.40 4.83 12.91
N ILE A 156 -3.10 4.83 12.61
CA ILE A 156 -2.08 4.26 13.51
C ILE A 156 -2.11 4.93 14.89
N LEU A 157 -2.19 6.26 14.93
CA LEU A 157 -2.22 7.03 16.18
C LEU A 157 -3.46 6.67 17.01
N VAL A 158 -4.64 6.72 16.40
CA VAL A 158 -5.91 6.39 17.07
C VAL A 158 -5.92 4.94 17.54
N GLY A 159 -5.45 4.01 16.70
CA GLY A 159 -5.35 2.60 17.05
C GLY A 159 -4.43 2.35 18.24
N GLY A 160 -3.31 3.07 18.33
CA GLY A 160 -2.39 2.95 19.47
C GLY A 160 -3.05 3.36 20.79
N ILE A 161 -3.82 4.44 20.79
CA ILE A 161 -4.52 4.91 22.00
C ILE A 161 -5.62 3.92 22.40
N ILE A 162 -6.47 3.52 21.45
CA ILE A 162 -7.62 2.64 21.72
C ILE A 162 -7.17 1.23 22.11
N PHE A 163 -6.32 0.60 21.29
CA PHE A 163 -5.87 -0.76 21.57
C PHE A 163 -4.87 -0.84 22.73
N GLY A 164 -4.28 0.28 23.13
CA GLY A 164 -3.49 0.39 24.36
C GLY A 164 -4.37 0.23 25.59
N ASP A 165 -5.34 1.14 25.76
CA ASP A 165 -6.29 1.08 26.89
C ASP A 165 -7.08 -0.23 26.89
N LEU A 166 -7.47 -0.73 25.71
CA LEU A 166 -8.20 -1.99 25.60
C LEU A 166 -7.33 -3.20 26.04
N SER A 167 -6.02 -3.16 25.79
CA SER A 167 -5.09 -4.21 26.19
C SER A 167 -4.87 -4.29 27.69
N ASP A 168 -4.92 -3.16 28.37
CA ASP A 168 -4.78 -3.09 29.82
C ASP A 168 -6.07 -3.57 30.53
N ARG A 169 -7.25 -3.39 29.91
CA ARG A 169 -8.54 -3.79 30.49
C ARG A 169 -8.95 -5.24 30.23
N PHE A 170 -8.81 -5.71 28.98
CA PHE A 170 -9.29 -7.04 28.56
C PHE A 170 -8.16 -8.07 28.43
N GLY A 171 -6.94 -7.70 28.82
CA GLY A 171 -5.73 -8.46 28.55
C GLY A 171 -5.29 -8.35 27.09
N ARG A 172 -4.05 -8.72 26.81
CA ARG A 172 -3.39 -8.48 25.49
C ARG A 172 -3.86 -9.41 24.37
N ARG A 173 -4.44 -10.56 24.71
CA ARG A 173 -4.85 -11.60 23.74
C ARG A 173 -6.11 -11.22 22.95
N SER A 174 -7.17 -10.80 23.64
CA SER A 174 -8.44 -10.43 23.02
C SER A 174 -8.32 -9.30 21.98
N PRO A 175 -7.68 -8.15 22.29
CA PRO A 175 -7.51 -7.07 21.33
C PRO A 175 -6.62 -7.48 20.15
N LEU A 176 -5.60 -8.32 20.37
CA LEU A 176 -4.75 -8.81 19.28
C LEU A 176 -5.55 -9.61 18.24
N ILE A 177 -6.42 -10.53 18.68
CA ILE A 177 -7.32 -11.29 17.78
C ILE A 177 -8.27 -10.34 17.05
N TRP A 178 -8.82 -9.35 17.76
CA TRP A 178 -9.71 -8.36 17.15
C TRP A 178 -9.01 -7.52 16.08
N CYS A 179 -7.76 -7.10 16.32
CA CYS A 179 -6.98 -6.36 15.34
C CYS A 179 -6.69 -7.19 14.09
N TYR A 180 -6.35 -8.47 14.24
CA TYR A 180 -6.16 -9.35 13.07
C TYR A 180 -7.45 -9.53 12.27
N LEU A 181 -8.59 -9.71 12.95
CA LEU A 181 -9.90 -9.82 12.29
C LEU A 181 -10.23 -8.53 11.54
N GLN A 182 -10.07 -7.38 12.21
CA GLN A 182 -10.28 -6.07 11.61
C GLN A 182 -9.38 -5.87 10.39
N MET A 183 -8.09 -6.21 10.48
CA MET A 183 -7.14 -6.06 9.38
C MET A 183 -7.48 -6.96 8.19
N ALA A 184 -7.89 -8.21 8.45
CA ALA A 184 -8.29 -9.14 7.39
C ALA A 184 -9.55 -8.68 6.65
N VAL A 185 -10.59 -8.26 7.39
CA VAL A 185 -11.84 -7.77 6.83
C VAL A 185 -11.60 -6.47 6.05
N THR A 186 -10.94 -5.50 6.67
CA THR A 186 -10.71 -4.20 6.03
C THR A 186 -9.72 -4.28 4.87
N GLY A 187 -8.73 -5.17 4.95
CA GLY A 187 -7.77 -5.48 3.88
C GLY A 187 -8.45 -6.07 2.65
N THR A 188 -9.34 -7.05 2.84
CA THR A 188 -10.13 -7.63 1.74
C THR A 188 -11.14 -6.63 1.18
N CYS A 189 -11.85 -5.87 2.03
CA CYS A 189 -12.75 -4.80 1.58
C CYS A 189 -12.01 -3.71 0.77
N THR A 190 -10.76 -3.39 1.13
CA THR A 190 -9.93 -2.44 0.38
C THR A 190 -9.69 -2.92 -1.05
N ALA A 191 -9.43 -4.22 -1.25
CA ALA A 191 -9.21 -4.80 -2.58
C ALA A 191 -10.46 -4.74 -3.46
N PHE A 192 -11.66 -4.70 -2.87
CA PHE A 192 -12.94 -4.57 -3.58
C PHE A 192 -13.53 -3.14 -3.53
N SER A 193 -12.76 -2.16 -3.06
CA SER A 193 -13.26 -0.79 -2.96
C SER A 193 -13.64 -0.22 -4.34
N PRO A 194 -14.84 0.33 -4.51
CA PRO A 194 -15.28 0.92 -5.78
C PRO A 194 -14.87 2.39 -5.92
N SER A 195 -14.61 3.08 -4.81
CA SER A 195 -14.31 4.51 -4.78
C SER A 195 -13.12 4.84 -3.89
N PHE A 196 -12.45 5.95 -4.21
CA PHE A 196 -11.31 6.46 -3.44
C PHE A 196 -11.68 6.78 -1.98
N THR A 197 -12.88 7.31 -1.73
CA THR A 197 -13.36 7.59 -0.36
C THR A 197 -13.50 6.31 0.46
N ALA A 198 -14.09 5.24 -0.13
CA ALA A 198 -14.19 3.95 0.54
C ALA A 198 -12.79 3.37 0.83
N TYR A 199 -11.86 3.50 -0.12
CA TYR A 199 -10.46 3.13 0.07
C TYR A 199 -9.83 3.88 1.27
N CYS A 200 -10.00 5.20 1.38
CA CYS A 200 -9.49 5.97 2.51
C CYS A 200 -10.04 5.52 3.87
N ILE A 201 -11.35 5.21 3.94
CA ILE A 201 -11.97 4.70 5.18
C ILE A 201 -11.36 3.36 5.56
N PHE A 202 -11.27 2.41 4.63
CA PHE A 202 -10.65 1.12 4.93
C PHE A 202 -9.17 1.29 5.31
N ARG A 203 -8.47 2.23 4.68
CA ARG A 203 -7.07 2.53 5.01
C ARG A 203 -6.90 3.04 6.44
N PHE A 204 -7.80 3.92 6.91
CA PHE A 204 -7.84 4.35 8.31
C PHE A 204 -8.03 3.15 9.25
N LEU A 205 -8.97 2.26 8.94
CA LEU A 205 -9.25 1.07 9.74
C LEU A 205 -8.07 0.07 9.75
N ILE A 206 -7.37 -0.10 8.63
CA ILE A 206 -6.14 -0.91 8.54
C ILE A 206 -5.04 -0.29 9.40
N GLY A 207 -4.88 1.04 9.36
CA GLY A 207 -3.91 1.77 10.20
C GLY A 207 -4.15 1.52 11.69
N MET A 208 -5.41 1.61 12.14
CA MET A 208 -5.78 1.31 13.51
C MET A 208 -5.42 -0.13 13.92
N ALA A 209 -5.78 -1.10 13.08
CA ALA A 209 -5.50 -2.51 13.34
C ALA A 209 -3.99 -2.81 13.36
N CYS A 210 -3.23 -2.22 12.44
CA CYS A 210 -1.78 -2.38 12.35
C CYS A 210 -1.07 -1.93 13.64
N SER A 211 -1.47 -0.78 14.19
CA SER A 211 -0.93 -0.27 15.45
C SER A 211 -1.23 -1.21 16.63
N GLY A 212 -2.48 -1.69 16.72
CA GLY A 212 -2.90 -2.63 17.74
C GLY A 212 -2.14 -3.97 17.67
N ILE A 213 -1.91 -4.50 16.46
CA ILE A 213 -1.09 -5.72 16.25
C ILE A 213 0.34 -5.50 16.72
N MET A 214 0.96 -4.39 16.30
CA MET A 214 2.36 -4.13 16.62
C MET A 214 2.57 -3.96 18.12
N MET A 215 1.71 -3.18 18.79
CA MET A 215 1.85 -2.90 20.21
C MET A 215 1.55 -4.14 21.07
N ASN A 216 0.41 -4.80 20.84
CA ASN A 216 0.03 -6.00 21.60
C ASN A 216 0.97 -7.18 21.31
N GLY A 217 1.43 -7.34 20.06
CA GLY A 217 2.35 -8.39 19.66
C GLY A 217 3.72 -8.27 20.34
N VAL A 218 4.33 -7.08 20.34
CA VAL A 218 5.60 -6.84 21.05
C VAL A 218 5.41 -7.06 22.55
N SER A 219 4.34 -6.51 23.13
CA SER A 219 4.10 -6.63 24.57
C SER A 219 3.95 -8.08 25.03
N LEU A 220 3.19 -8.88 24.27
CA LEU A 220 3.01 -10.31 24.51
C LEU A 220 4.32 -11.09 24.34
N SER A 221 5.14 -10.75 23.34
CA SER A 221 6.45 -11.40 23.15
C SER A 221 7.39 -11.19 24.33
N VAL A 222 7.39 -9.98 24.91
CA VAL A 222 8.26 -9.61 26.05
C VAL A 222 7.79 -10.25 27.35
N GLU A 223 6.49 -10.41 27.53
CA GLU A 223 5.89 -11.00 28.72
C GLU A 223 6.25 -12.48 28.88
N TRP A 224 6.26 -13.22 27.77
CA TRP A 224 6.63 -14.65 27.71
C TRP A 224 8.13 -14.90 27.60
N THR A 225 8.96 -13.85 27.68
CA THR A 225 10.43 -13.94 27.55
C THR A 225 11.12 -13.55 28.86
N PRO A 226 12.09 -14.35 29.33
CA PRO A 226 12.86 -14.02 30.54
C PRO A 226 13.66 -12.72 30.36
N ALA A 227 13.87 -11.98 31.46
CA ALA A 227 14.38 -10.60 31.42
C ALA A 227 15.69 -10.44 30.63
N ARG A 228 16.58 -11.45 30.71
CA ARG A 228 17.90 -11.45 30.05
C ARG A 228 17.84 -11.46 28.53
N THR A 229 16.80 -12.02 27.91
CA THR A 229 16.71 -12.17 26.45
C THR A 229 15.65 -11.29 25.79
N ARG A 230 14.91 -10.48 26.56
CA ARG A 230 13.89 -9.55 26.04
C ARG A 230 14.42 -8.64 24.95
N ALA A 231 15.60 -8.05 25.15
CA ALA A 231 16.21 -7.16 24.16
C ALA A 231 16.48 -7.88 22.82
N ILE A 232 16.92 -9.14 22.88
CA ILE A 232 17.19 -9.96 21.69
C ILE A 232 15.88 -10.25 20.96
N VAL A 233 14.82 -10.65 21.68
CA VAL A 233 13.51 -10.97 21.08
C VAL A 233 12.88 -9.75 20.42
N VAL A 234 12.91 -8.58 21.07
CA VAL A 234 12.41 -7.33 20.48
C VAL A 234 13.20 -6.93 19.24
N THR A 235 14.53 -7.09 19.27
CA THR A 235 15.38 -6.79 18.11
C THR A 235 15.11 -7.75 16.95
N MET A 236 14.95 -9.05 17.23
CA MET A 236 14.57 -10.06 16.25
C MET A 236 13.23 -9.72 15.59
N TYR A 237 12.25 -9.30 16.40
CA TYR A 237 10.94 -8.85 15.91
C TYR A 237 11.06 -7.66 14.94
N GLY A 238 11.93 -6.70 15.25
CA GLY A 238 12.26 -5.59 14.35
C GLY A 238 12.90 -6.05 13.04
N TYR A 239 13.83 -7.00 13.07
CA TYR A 239 14.40 -7.58 11.85
C TYR A 239 13.35 -8.32 11.01
N CYS A 240 12.47 -9.11 11.65
CA CYS A 240 11.36 -9.77 10.95
C CYS A 240 10.45 -8.75 10.25
N TYR A 241 10.16 -7.62 10.90
CA TYR A 241 9.40 -6.52 10.30
C TYR A 241 10.09 -5.96 9.04
N THR A 242 11.39 -5.67 9.13
CA THR A 242 12.17 -5.14 7.99
C THR A 242 12.29 -6.14 6.83
N ILE A 243 12.53 -7.42 7.11
CA ILE A 243 12.61 -8.45 6.07
C ILE A 243 11.24 -8.60 5.37
N GLY A 244 10.13 -8.52 6.12
CA GLY A 244 8.78 -8.51 5.56
C GLY A 244 8.56 -7.41 4.54
N GLN A 245 9.05 -6.21 4.84
CA GLN A 245 9.04 -5.07 3.92
C GLN A 245 9.87 -5.30 2.65
N CYS A 246 11.04 -5.94 2.76
CA CYS A 246 11.85 -6.31 1.59
C CYS A 246 11.14 -7.34 0.70
N ILE A 247 10.50 -8.35 1.30
CA ILE A 247 9.75 -9.36 0.54
C ILE A 247 8.57 -8.73 -0.19
N LEU A 248 7.89 -7.74 0.42
CA LEU A 248 6.81 -7.03 -0.26
C LEU A 248 7.24 -6.43 -1.59
N ALA A 249 8.46 -5.87 -1.69
CA ALA A 249 8.96 -5.32 -2.94
C ALA A 249 9.07 -6.39 -4.04
N GLY A 250 9.52 -7.60 -3.68
CA GLY A 250 9.56 -8.74 -4.61
C GLY A 250 8.17 -9.23 -5.02
N VAL A 251 7.22 -9.29 -4.07
CA VAL A 251 5.83 -9.66 -4.37
C VAL A 251 5.15 -8.61 -5.24
N ALA A 252 5.40 -7.32 -5.00
CA ALA A 252 4.87 -6.22 -5.80
C ALA A 252 5.42 -6.24 -7.24
N TYR A 253 6.67 -6.67 -7.43
CA TYR A 253 7.22 -6.89 -8.76
C TYR A 253 6.53 -8.05 -9.51
N ALA A 254 6.22 -9.14 -8.79
CA ALA A 254 5.52 -10.29 -9.37
C ALA A 254 4.04 -10.03 -9.66
N ILE A 255 3.39 -9.17 -8.86
CA ILE A 255 1.94 -8.87 -8.95
C ILE A 255 1.75 -7.37 -9.24
N PRO A 256 1.72 -6.97 -10.52
CA PRO A 256 1.61 -5.58 -10.94
C PRO A 256 0.19 -4.99 -10.83
N ASN A 257 -0.79 -5.78 -10.34
CA ASN A 257 -2.15 -5.34 -10.10
C ASN A 257 -2.38 -5.09 -8.60
N TRP A 258 -2.74 -3.86 -8.24
CA TRP A 258 -2.88 -3.43 -6.85
C TRP A 258 -3.96 -4.19 -6.06
N ARG A 259 -5.07 -4.60 -6.70
CA ARG A 259 -6.16 -5.33 -6.01
C ARG A 259 -5.71 -6.73 -5.60
N TRP A 260 -5.02 -7.43 -6.49
CA TRP A 260 -4.44 -8.75 -6.20
C TRP A 260 -3.32 -8.66 -5.16
N LEU A 261 -2.47 -7.65 -5.26
CA LEU A 261 -1.42 -7.40 -4.27
C LEU A 261 -2.02 -7.18 -2.87
N GLN A 262 -3.09 -6.38 -2.78
CA GLN A 262 -3.83 -6.14 -1.53
C GLN A 262 -4.45 -7.44 -0.97
N LEU A 263 -5.01 -8.31 -1.82
CA LEU A 263 -5.55 -9.62 -1.38
C LEU A 263 -4.47 -10.55 -0.85
N VAL A 264 -3.32 -10.65 -1.53
CA VAL A 264 -2.20 -11.49 -1.10
C VAL A 264 -1.68 -11.06 0.27
N VAL A 265 -1.54 -9.76 0.50
CA VAL A 265 -1.12 -9.25 1.81
C VAL A 265 -2.19 -9.51 2.88
N SER A 266 -3.48 -9.35 2.54
CA SER A 266 -4.61 -9.57 3.46
C SER A 266 -4.86 -11.04 3.80
N PHE A 267 -4.37 -11.98 3.00
CA PHE A 267 -4.50 -13.42 3.26
C PHE A 267 -3.66 -13.88 4.46
N SER A 268 -2.56 -13.20 4.76
CA SER A 268 -1.68 -13.56 5.88
C SER A 268 -2.32 -13.45 7.27
N PRO A 269 -2.95 -12.32 7.66
CA PRO A 269 -3.61 -12.26 8.96
C PRO A 269 -4.73 -13.28 9.10
N LEU A 270 -5.38 -13.69 7.99
CA LEU A 270 -6.39 -14.76 8.00
C LEU A 270 -5.80 -16.13 8.33
N SER A 271 -4.66 -16.49 7.73
CA SER A 271 -4.02 -17.77 8.03
C SER A 271 -3.59 -17.85 9.50
N PHE A 272 -3.07 -16.75 10.05
CA PHE A 272 -2.74 -16.70 11.48
C PHE A 272 -3.97 -16.83 12.38
N LEU A 273 -5.08 -16.16 12.07
CA LEU A 273 -6.32 -16.29 12.84
C LEU A 273 -6.81 -17.73 12.94
N ILE A 274 -6.74 -18.48 11.83
CA ILE A 274 -7.15 -19.89 11.77
C ILE A 274 -6.25 -20.77 12.64
N HIS A 275 -4.95 -20.49 12.66
CA HIS A 275 -3.98 -21.25 13.47
C HIS A 275 -3.95 -20.79 14.95
N SER A 276 -4.33 -19.54 15.23
CA SER A 276 -4.27 -18.94 16.56
C SER A 276 -5.00 -19.72 17.67
N PRO A 277 -6.24 -20.23 17.52
CA PRO A 277 -6.90 -21.00 18.58
C PRO A 277 -6.12 -22.27 18.92
N SER A 278 -5.51 -22.94 17.93
CA SER A 278 -4.72 -24.17 18.12
C SER A 278 -3.42 -23.90 18.89
N ILE A 279 -2.74 -22.81 18.55
CA ILE A 279 -1.53 -22.35 19.25
C ILE A 279 -1.86 -21.91 20.68
N LEU A 280 -2.98 -21.21 20.86
CA LEU A 280 -3.39 -20.68 22.15
C LEU A 280 -3.90 -21.77 23.10
N LEU A 281 -4.58 -22.80 22.58
CA LEU A 281 -4.90 -24.02 23.32
C LEU A 281 -3.61 -24.73 23.74
N PHE A 282 -2.65 -24.88 22.82
CA PHE A 282 -1.37 -25.51 23.11
C PHE A 282 -0.55 -24.75 24.16
N SER A 283 -0.63 -23.41 24.21
CA SER A 283 0.02 -22.60 25.25
C SER A 283 -0.67 -22.69 26.61
N LEU A 284 -1.99 -22.83 26.66
CA LEU A 284 -2.75 -22.98 27.91
C LEU A 284 -2.53 -24.37 28.52
N ASP A 285 -2.63 -25.42 27.71
CA ASP A 285 -2.42 -26.82 28.11
C ASP A 285 -1.02 -26.99 28.74
N LYS A 286 -0.03 -26.29 28.17
CA LYS A 286 1.35 -26.34 28.66
C LYS A 286 1.61 -25.46 29.88
N ALA A 287 0.92 -24.33 29.99
CA ALA A 287 0.96 -23.48 31.19
C ALA A 287 0.33 -24.20 32.39
N GLU A 288 -0.77 -24.95 32.18
CA GLU A 288 -1.37 -25.82 33.20
C GLU A 288 -0.44 -26.98 33.60
N THR A 289 0.35 -27.54 32.69
CA THR A 289 1.37 -28.55 33.06
C THR A 289 2.62 -28.00 33.75
N MET A 290 2.81 -26.67 33.78
CA MET A 290 3.95 -26.01 34.43
C MET A 290 3.62 -25.44 35.83
N ILE A 291 2.35 -25.47 36.24
CA ILE A 291 1.86 -25.08 37.57
C ILE A 291 1.61 -26.35 38.39
#